data_AF-A0A839SVR4-F1
#
_entry.id   AF-A0A839SVR4-F1
#
_cell.length_a   1.000
_cell.length_b   1.000
_cell.length_c   1.000
_cell.angle_alpha   90.00
_cell.angle_beta   90.00
_cell.angle_gamma   90.00
#
_symmetry.space_group_name_H-M   'P 1'
#
loop_
_entity.id
_entity.type
_entity.pdbx_description
1 polymer ?
#
loop_
_entity_poly.entity_id
_entity_poly.type
_entity_poly.pdbx_seq_one_letter_code
_entity_poly.pdbx_strand_id
1 'polypeptide(L)' 'MYKSILSLINHRKTRIIDLAQASLPPEQFQAFRKITLEEFGERGLIADLRALFRAER' A
#
# COMPACT_ATOMS: atom_id res chain seq x y z
N MET A 1 7.67 3.30 15.97
CA MET A 1 7.57 4.36 14.94
C MET A 1 7.05 3.84 13.61
N TYR A 2 7.72 2.87 12.96
CA TYR A 2 7.28 2.37 11.65
C TYR A 2 5.87 1.77 11.62
N LYS A 3 5.41 1.10 12.69
CA LYS A 3 4.02 0.58 12.79
C LYS A 3 2.97 1.68 12.66
N SER A 4 3.22 2.88 13.21
CA SER A 4 2.32 4.03 13.09
C SER A 4 2.28 4.56 11.65
N ILE A 5 3.44 4.58 10.98
CA ILE A 5 3.55 4.93 9.55
C ILE A 5 2.74 3.95 8.70
N LEU A 6 2.86 2.64 8.96
CA LEU A 6 2.08 1.61 8.26
C LEU A 6 0.57 1.76 8.45
N SER A 7 0.12 2.16 9.64
CA SER A 7 -1.30 2.42 9.90
C SER A 7 -1.83 3.58 9.04
N LEU A 8 -1.09 4.69 8.97
CA LEU A 8 -1.44 5.85 8.14
C LEU A 8 -1.47 5.51 6.65
N ILE A 9 -0.48 4.74 6.17
CA ILE A 9 -0.43 4.27 4.79
C ILE A 9 -1.62 3.37 4.48
N ASN A 10 -1.94 2.41 5.36
CA ASN A 10 -3.07 1.50 5.15
C ASN A 10 -4.40 2.25 5.07
N HIS A 11 -4.62 3.25 5.93
CA HIS A 11 -5.84 4.06 5.85
C HIS A 11 -5.97 4.79 4.51
N ARG A 12 -4.88 5.39 4.01
CA ARG A 12 -4.87 6.07 2.70
C ARG A 12 -5.05 5.09 1.55
N LYS A 13 -4.39 3.92 1.62
CA LYS A 13 -4.49 2.82 0.65
C LYS A 13 -5.93 2.34 0.47
N THR A 14 -6.67 2.16 1.57
CA THR A 14 -8.08 1.77 1.50
C THR A 14 -8.90 2.80 0.73
N ARG A 15 -8.75 4.09 1.05
CA ARG A 15 -9.50 5.17 0.37
C ARG A 15 -9.26 5.22 -1.14
N ILE A 16 -8.02 5.01 -1.59
CA ILE A 16 -7.72 5.02 -3.03
C ILE A 16 -8.27 3.77 -3.74
N ILE A 17 -8.27 2.61 -3.06
CA ILE A 17 -8.86 1.38 -3.59
C ILE A 17 -10.38 1.55 -3.71
N ASP A 18 -11.04 2.13 -2.70
CA ASP A 18 -12.48 2.38 -2.72
C ASP A 18 -12.87 3.32 -3.87
N LEU A 19 -12.11 4.42 -4.06
CA LEU A 19 -12.32 5.35 -5.17
C LEU A 19 -12.13 4.65 -6.53
N ALA A 20 -11.07 3.84 -6.66
CA ALA A 20 -10.81 3.08 -7.89
C ALA A 20 -11.93 2.07 -8.19
N GLN A 21 -12.47 1.41 -7.16
CA GLN A 21 -13.58 0.49 -7.32
C GLN A 21 -14.84 1.18 -7.85
N ALA A 22 -15.10 2.42 -7.40
CA ALA A 22 -16.25 3.20 -7.83
C ALA A 22 -16.11 3.81 -9.23
N SER A 23 -14.89 3.89 -9.78
CA SER A 23 -14.59 4.65 -11.00
C SER A 23 -14.04 3.84 -12.16
N LEU A 24 -13.53 2.62 -11.91
CA LEU A 24 -12.88 1.80 -12.93
C LEU A 24 -13.75 0.62 -13.40
N PRO A 25 -13.64 0.22 -14.69
CA PRO A 25 -14.14 -1.07 -15.15
C PRO A 25 -13.53 -2.24 -14.35
N PRO A 26 -14.23 -3.38 -14.20
CA PRO A 26 -13.80 -4.47 -13.33
C PRO A 26 -12.38 -4.97 -13.59
N GLU A 27 -11.99 -5.16 -14.85
CA GLU A 27 -10.64 -5.63 -15.22
C GLU A 27 -9.56 -4.63 -14.80
N GLN A 28 -9.82 -3.33 -14.99
CA GLN A 28 -8.89 -2.26 -14.61
C GLN A 28 -8.81 -2.13 -13.08
N PHE A 29 -9.93 -2.26 -12.38
CA PHE A 29 -9.93 -2.29 -10.91
C PHE A 29 -9.12 -3.47 -10.36
N GLN A 30 -9.27 -4.67 -10.94
CA GLN A 30 -8.50 -5.84 -10.49
C GLN A 30 -6.99 -5.63 -10.67
N ALA A 31 -6.58 -5.10 -11.83
CA ALA A 31 -5.18 -4.76 -12.08
C ALA A 31 -4.67 -3.69 -11.09
N PHE A 32 -5.43 -2.60 -10.91
CA PHE A 32 -5.10 -1.52 -9.98
C PHE A 32 -4.95 -2.03 -8.55
N ARG A 33 -5.92 -2.82 -8.07
CA ARG A 33 -5.94 -3.37 -6.73
C ARG A 33 -4.75 -4.31 -6.51
N LYS A 34 -4.42 -5.17 -7.48
CA LYS A 34 -3.28 -6.07 -7.39
C LYS A 34 -1.98 -5.28 -7.20
N ILE A 35 -1.69 -4.35 -8.12
CA ILE A 35 -0.46 -3.54 -8.07
C ILE A 35 -0.40 -2.74 -6.76
N THR A 36 -1.50 -2.09 -6.37
CA THR A 36 -1.56 -1.33 -5.12
C THR A 36 -1.23 -2.21 -3.90
N LEU A 37 -1.76 -3.43 -3.83
CA LEU A 37 -1.47 -4.32 -2.71
C LEU A 37 -0.04 -4.85 -2.73
N GLU A 38 0.56 -5.03 -3.90
CA GLU A 38 1.96 -5.43 -4.06
C GLU A 38 2.90 -4.29 -3.61
N GLU A 39 2.72 -3.07 -4.14
CA GLU A 39 3.53 -1.88 -3.83
C GLU A 39 3.48 -1.49 -2.35
N PHE A 40 2.30 -1.55 -1.73
CA PHE A 40 2.11 -1.18 -0.32
C PHE A 40 2.15 -2.39 0.63
N GLY A 41 2.53 -3.57 0.14
CA GLY A 41 2.53 -4.83 0.87
C GLY A 41 3.88 -5.21 1.47
N GLU A 42 3.96 -6.46 1.94
CA GLU A 42 5.15 -7.03 2.61
C GLU A 42 6.40 -7.08 1.74
N ARG A 43 6.25 -7.06 0.40
CA ARG A 43 7.36 -7.07 -0.56
C ARG A 43 7.68 -5.71 -1.17
N GLY A 44 6.85 -4.70 -0.93
CA GLY A 44 7.07 -3.32 -1.38
C GLY A 44 7.45 -2.43 -0.21
N LEU A 45 6.71 -1.35 -0.02
CA LEU A 45 7.01 -0.29 0.95
C LEU A 45 7.23 -0.78 2.40
N ILE A 46 6.57 -1.88 2.82
CA ILE A 46 6.80 -2.43 4.16
C ILE A 46 8.24 -2.97 4.29
N ALA A 47 8.76 -3.63 3.26
CA ALA A 47 10.13 -4.11 3.25
C ALA A 47 11.12 -2.94 3.25
N ASP A 48 10.88 -1.92 2.44
CA ASP A 48 11.72 -0.73 2.35
C ASP A 48 11.80 0.00 3.69
N LEU A 49 10.66 0.21 4.35
CA LEU A 49 10.62 0.80 5.68
C LEU A 49 11.38 -0.06 6.70
N ARG A 50 11.20 -1.38 6.68
CA ARG A 50 11.95 -2.28 7.58
C ARG A 50 13.46 -2.17 7.36
N ALA A 51 13.91 -2.06 6.12
CA ALA A 51 15.32 -1.90 5.78
C ALA A 51 15.86 -0.55 6.28
N LEU A 52 15.14 0.54 6.01
CA LEU A 52 15.52 1.90 6.41
C LEU A 52 15.66 2.02 7.94
N PHE A 53 14.67 1.53 8.70
CA PHE A 53 14.74 1.56 10.17
C PHE A 53 15.78 0.61 10.78
N ARG A 54 16.26 -0.38 10.02
CA ARG A 54 17.41 -1.21 10.45
C ARG A 54 18.73 -0.52 10.16
N ALA A 55 18.84 0.23 9.06
CA ALA A 55 20.04 0.96 8.68
C ALA A 55 20.28 2.22 9.54
N GLU A 56 19.23 2.81 10.11
CA GLU A 56 19.30 3.96 11.02
C GLU A 56 19.59 3.58 12.50
N ARG A 57 19.88 2.30 12.78
CA ARG A 57 20.30 1.81 14.11
C ARG A 57 21.80 1.52 14.12
#